data_AF-A0A3D3V961-F1
#
_entry.id   AF-A0A3D3V961-F1
#
_cell.length_a   1.000
_cell.length_b   1.000
_cell.length_c   1.000
_cell.angle_alpha   90.00
_cell.angle_beta   90.00
_cell.angle_gamma   90.00
#
_symmetry.space_group_name_H-M   'P 1'
#
loop_
_entity.id
_entity.type
_entity.pdbx_description
1 polymer ?
#
loop_
_entity_poly.entity_id
_entity_poly.type
_entity_poly.pdbx_seq_one_letter_code
_entity_poly.pdbx_strand_id
1 'polypeptide(L)' 'VDRRLESVLKEIDAEHARPRYVGRIEAASPATGSAARHRREQEKLVDDALTF' A
#
# COMPACT_ATOMS: atom_id res chain seq x y z
N VAL A 1 -1.20 -8.54 -1.87
CA VAL A 1 -0.38 -8.72 -0.65
C VAL A 1 0.32 -10.06 -0.76
N ASP A 2 1.62 -10.10 -0.44
CA ASP A 2 2.48 -11.26 -0.64
C ASP A 2 2.28 -12.33 0.44
N ARG A 3 2.32 -13.61 0.03
CA ARG A 3 2.09 -14.77 0.93
C ARG A 3 3.25 -15.03 1.89
N ARG A 4 4.49 -14.72 1.48
CA ARG A 4 5.69 -14.88 2.31
C ARG A 4 5.70 -13.85 3.44
N LEU A 5 5.19 -12.64 3.20
CA LEU A 5 5.02 -11.66 4.27
C LEU A 5 4.09 -12.19 5.36
N GLU A 6 2.94 -12.75 4.99
CA GLU A 6 1.97 -13.28 5.95
C GLU A 6 2.53 -14.50 6.72
N SER A 7 3.28 -15.39 6.06
CA SER A 7 3.88 -16.55 6.74
C SER A 7 4.89 -16.11 7.79
N VAL A 8 5.79 -15.17 7.45
CA VAL A 8 6.79 -14.65 8.38
C VAL A 8 6.14 -13.96 9.58
N LEU A 9 5.10 -13.15 9.36
CA LEU A 9 4.40 -12.46 10.44
C LEU A 9 3.73 -13.45 11.42
N LYS A 10 3.25 -14.60 10.92
CA LYS A 10 2.73 -15.67 11.78
C LYS A 10 3.84 -16.40 12.54
N GLU A 11 4.98 -16.66 11.90
CA GLU A 11 6.11 -17.35 12.53
C GLU A 11 6.74 -16.57 13.69
N ILE A 12 6.75 -15.23 13.59
CA ILE A 12 7.29 -14.36 14.64
C ILE A 12 6.27 -13.94 15.71
N ASP A 13 5.04 -14.47 15.64
CA ASP A 13 3.92 -14.11 16.52
C ASP A 13 3.64 -12.59 16.55
N ALA A 14 3.63 -11.96 15.38
CA ALA A 14 3.35 -10.53 15.28
C ALA A 14 1.89 -10.23 15.65
N GLU A 15 1.67 -9.15 16.41
CA GLU A 15 0.33 -8.68 16.81
C GLU A 15 -0.62 -8.54 15.60
N HIS A 16 -0.08 -8.09 14.46
CA HIS A 16 -0.81 -7.93 13.20
C HIS A 16 -0.29 -8.92 12.14
N ALA A 17 -0.80 -10.15 12.18
CA ALA A 17 -0.32 -11.22 11.30
C ALA A 17 -0.79 -11.13 9.83
N ARG A 18 -1.79 -10.28 9.52
CA ARG A 18 -2.40 -10.20 8.19
C ARG A 18 -2.27 -8.78 7.59
N PRO A 19 -1.26 -8.54 6.73
CA PRO A 19 -1.04 -7.22 6.16
C PRO A 19 -2.14 -6.84 5.16
N ARG A 20 -2.48 -5.54 5.11
CA ARG A 20 -3.38 -4.95 4.10
C ARG A 20 -2.54 -4.18 3.09
N TYR A 21 -2.94 -4.24 1.82
CA TYR A 21 -2.30 -3.44 0.77
C TYR A 21 -2.94 -2.05 0.74
N VAL A 22 -2.09 -1.02 0.70
CA VAL A 22 -2.46 0.36 0.39
C VAL A 22 -1.53 0.84 -0.72
N GLY A 23 -2.11 1.39 -1.78
CA GLY A 23 -1.36 1.74 -2.98
C GLY A 23 -2.17 2.55 -3.98
N ARG A 24 -1.51 3.01 -5.03
CA ARG A 24 -2.19 3.65 -6.18
C ARG A 24 -3.02 2.62 -6.93
N ILE A 25 -4.04 3.10 -7.65
CA ILE A 25 -4.81 2.27 -8.58
C ILE A 25 -3.90 1.65 -9.64
N GLU A 26 -4.27 0.46 -10.10
CA GLU A 26 -3.56 -0.22 -11.19
C GLU A 26 -3.54 0.66 -12.45
N ALA A 27 -2.38 0.74 -13.11
CA ALA A 27 -2.18 1.55 -14.29
C ALA A 27 -1.17 0.87 -15.23
N ALA A 28 -1.36 1.07 -16.54
CA ALA A 28 -0.44 0.56 -17.56
C ALA A 28 0.91 1.29 -17.55
N SER A 29 0.93 2.56 -17.15
CA SER A 29 2.14 3.37 -17.02
C SER A 29 2.61 3.41 -15.56
N PRO A 30 3.93 3.54 -15.30
CA PRO A 30 4.45 3.55 -13.93
C PRO A 30 3.89 4.68 -13.04
N ALA A 31 3.59 5.83 -13.63
CA ALA A 31 3.02 6.99 -12.95
C ALA A 31 2.29 7.91 -13.93
N THR A 32 1.47 8.81 -13.39
CA THR A 32 0.92 9.92 -14.17
C THR A 32 1.98 10.97 -14.51
N GLY A 33 1.98 11.49 -15.73
CA GLY A 33 2.83 12.61 -16.14
C GLY A 33 2.36 13.98 -15.62
N SER A 34 1.19 14.06 -14.96
CA SER A 34 0.70 15.30 -14.38
C SER A 34 1.17 15.43 -12.93
N ALA A 35 2.04 16.42 -12.66
CA ALA A 35 2.54 16.68 -11.30
C ALA A 35 1.40 16.93 -10.29
N ALA A 36 0.33 17.61 -10.72
CA ALA A 36 -0.83 17.87 -9.86
C ALA A 36 -1.59 16.57 -9.52
N ARG A 37 -1.77 15.67 -10.48
CA ARG A 37 -2.40 14.37 -10.23
C ARG A 37 -1.51 13.48 -9.37
N HIS A 38 -0.21 13.46 -9.62
CA HIS A 38 0.75 12.70 -8.83
C HIS A 38 0.73 13.08 -7.35
N ARG A 39 0.69 14.38 -7.03
CA ARG A 39 0.57 14.88 -5.64
C ARG A 39 -0.71 14.38 -4.97
N ARG A 40 -1.86 14.55 -5.61
CA ARG A 40 -3.15 14.08 -5.08
C ARG A 40 -3.16 12.57 -4.82
N GLU A 41 -2.61 11.78 -5.75
CA GLU A 41 -2.51 10.33 -5.58
C GLU A 41 -1.58 9.95 -4.41
N GLN A 42 -0.52 10.72 -4.16
CA GLN A 42 0.39 10.50 -3.04
C GLN A 42 -0.25 10.87 -1.70
N GLU A 43 -0.93 12.02 -1.62
CA GLU A 43 -1.68 12.44 -0.42
C GLU A 43 -2.72 11.38 -0.04
N LYS A 44 -3.54 10.96 -1.01
CA LYS A 44 -4.52 9.89 -0.80
C LYS A 44 -3.89 8.59 -0.31
N LEU A 45 -2.76 8.18 -0.90
CA LEU A 45 -2.08 6.95 -0.48
C LEU A 45 -1.62 7.01 0.98
N VAL A 46 -1.16 8.17 1.45
CA VAL A 46 -0.73 8.36 2.83
C VAL A 46 -1.93 8.40 3.78
N ASP A 47 -3.01 9.08 3.39
CA ASP A 47 -4.25 9.14 4.18
C ASP A 47 -4.89 7.74 4.31
N ASP A 48 -5.01 7.00 3.19
CA ASP A 48 -5.54 5.64 3.16
C ASP A 48 -4.66 4.68 3.99
N ALA A 49 -3.36 4.96 4.11
CA ALA A 49 -2.51 4.27 5.06
C ALA A 49 -2.93 4.69 6.47
N LEU A 50 -2.77 5.93 6.91
CA LEU A 50 -2.88 6.26 8.33
C LEU A 50 -4.29 6.11 8.96
N THR A 51 -5.34 5.89 8.17
CA THR A 51 -6.76 5.87 8.63
C THR A 51 -7.32 4.44 8.80
N PHE A 52 -6.47 3.41 8.98
CA PHE A 52 -6.89 2.01 9.07
C PHE A 52 -7.86 1.67 10.21
#